data_AF-A0A9X8MT76-F1
#
_entry.id   AF-A0A9X8MT76-F1
#
_cell.length_a   1.000
_cell.length_b   1.000
_cell.length_c   1.000
_cell.angle_alpha   90.00
_cell.angle_beta   90.00
_cell.angle_gamma   90.00
#
_symmetry.space_group_name_H-M   'P 1'
#
loop_
_entity.id
_entity.type
_entity.pdbx_description
1 polymer ?
#
loop_
_entity_poly.entity_id
_entity_poly.type
_entity_poly.pdbx_seq_one_letter_code
_entity_poly.pdbx_strand_id
1 'polypeptide(L)'
;MSTATAPAMSAADRAAHQAGSHVRVSLEVQRAVARFETAALRVEELSGLDARGMSGAQFDSLVLAQDTMAESRRVLELAGLLHLIDTASKAVAR
;
A
#
# COMPACT_ATOMS: atom_id res chain seq x y z
N MET A 1 31.55 -39.85 -11.99
CA MET A 1 30.36 -39.50 -11.18
C MET A 1 30.61 -38.13 -10.58
N SER A 2 30.09 -37.06 -11.20
CA SER A 2 30.29 -35.68 -10.73
C SER A 2 29.24 -35.33 -9.68
N THR A 3 29.66 -35.11 -8.45
CA THR A 3 28.82 -34.55 -7.40
C THR A 3 28.72 -33.03 -7.63
N ALA A 4 27.56 -32.58 -8.09
CA ALA A 4 27.21 -31.17 -8.12
C ALA A 4 27.24 -30.63 -6.69
N THR A 5 28.30 -29.88 -6.35
CA THR A 5 28.35 -29.08 -5.12
C THR A 5 27.31 -27.98 -5.26
N ALA A 6 26.14 -28.17 -4.64
CA ALA A 6 25.21 -27.07 -4.44
C ALA A 6 25.98 -25.97 -3.67
N PRO A 7 25.96 -24.69 -4.11
CA PRO A 7 26.61 -23.64 -3.37
C PRO A 7 25.98 -23.56 -1.98
N ALA A 8 26.74 -23.95 -0.96
CA ALA A 8 26.32 -23.78 0.42
C ALA A 8 26.19 -22.28 0.66
N MET A 9 24.95 -21.80 0.87
CA MET A 9 24.69 -20.39 1.22
C MET A 9 25.68 -19.96 2.31
N SER A 10 26.36 -18.83 2.10
CA SER A 10 27.28 -18.29 3.09
C SER A 10 26.55 -17.99 4.40
N ALA A 11 27.28 -17.96 5.52
CA ALA A 11 26.71 -17.45 6.77
C ALA A 11 26.16 -16.02 6.60
N ALA A 12 26.77 -15.22 5.72
CA ALA A 12 26.28 -13.91 5.33
C ALA A 12 24.96 -13.99 4.55
N ASP A 13 24.82 -14.93 3.62
CA ASP A 13 23.58 -15.13 2.85
C ASP A 13 22.44 -15.63 3.75
N ARG A 14 22.75 -16.49 4.73
CA ARG A 14 21.77 -16.93 5.73
C ARG A 14 21.34 -15.79 6.64
N ALA A 15 22.28 -14.95 7.08
CA ALA A 15 21.97 -13.77 7.89
C ALA A 15 21.15 -12.74 7.11
N ALA A 16 21.48 -12.50 5.83
CA ALA A 16 20.72 -11.62 4.95
C ALA A 16 19.32 -12.19 4.66
N HIS A 17 19.21 -13.50 4.45
CA HIS A 17 17.92 -14.18 4.24
C HIS A 17 17.06 -14.15 5.52
N GLN A 18 17.64 -14.40 6.69
CA GLN A 18 16.96 -14.27 7.99
C GLN A 18 16.56 -12.83 8.28
N ALA A 19 17.41 -11.84 7.97
CA ALA A 19 17.11 -10.42 8.12
C ALA A 19 15.99 -9.97 7.18
N GLY A 20 15.95 -10.48 5.94
CA GLY A 20 14.87 -10.20 4.98
C GLY A 20 13.55 -10.95 5.28
N SER A 21 13.60 -12.06 6.02
CA SER A 21 12.44 -12.93 6.28
C SER A 21 11.40 -12.32 7.23
N HIS A 22 11.76 -11.28 8.00
CA HIS A 22 10.97 -10.82 9.14
C HIS A 22 10.21 -9.50 9.00
N VAL A 23 10.20 -8.86 7.82
CA VAL A 23 9.26 -7.74 7.60
C VAL A 23 7.93 -8.29 7.10
N ARG A 24 7.28 -9.14 7.90
CA ARG A 24 5.88 -9.51 7.67
C ARG A 24 5.02 -8.39 8.25
N VAL A 25 4.65 -7.46 7.38
CA VAL A 25 3.65 -6.43 7.66
C VAL A 25 2.35 -7.12 8.07
N SER A 26 1.68 -6.63 9.13
CA SER A 26 0.44 -7.26 9.61
C SER A 26 -0.63 -7.27 8.52
N LEU A 27 -1.52 -8.25 8.55
CA LEU A 27 -2.64 -8.32 7.59
C LEU A 27 -3.51 -7.06 7.63
N GLU A 28 -3.64 -6.44 8.80
CA GLU A 28 -4.36 -5.18 8.98
C GLU A 28 -3.70 -4.03 8.21
N VAL A 29 -2.38 -3.90 8.30
CA VAL A 29 -1.63 -2.88 7.56
C VAL A 29 -1.70 -3.15 6.06
N GLN A 30 -1.57 -4.40 5.61
CA GLN A 30 -1.72 -4.75 4.20
C GLN A 30 -3.10 -4.35 3.66
N ARG A 31 -4.16 -4.60 4.43
CA ARG A 31 -5.53 -4.18 4.09
C ARG A 31 -5.67 -2.65 4.09
N ALA A 32 -5.03 -1.95 5.02
CA ALA A 32 -5.06 -0.50 5.07
C ALA A 32 -4.40 0.10 3.82
N VAL A 33 -3.24 -0.41 3.39
CA VAL A 33 -2.60 0.04 2.14
C VAL A 33 -3.52 -0.18 0.94
N ALA A 34 -4.06 -1.40 0.76
CA ALA A 34 -4.92 -1.71 -0.38
C ALA A 34 -6.22 -0.85 -0.42
N ARG A 35 -6.82 -0.60 0.75
CA ARG A 35 -7.99 0.28 0.87
C ARG A 35 -7.64 1.74 0.55
N PHE A 36 -6.51 2.22 1.05
CA PHE A 36 -6.02 3.56 0.76
C PHE A 36 -5.80 3.74 -0.75
N GLU A 37 -5.12 2.81 -1.40
CA GLU A 37 -4.85 2.87 -2.84
C GLU A 37 -6.14 2.88 -3.66
N THR A 38 -7.07 1.96 -3.35
CA THR A 38 -8.37 1.89 -4.05
C THR A 38 -9.17 3.18 -3.87
N ALA A 39 -9.20 3.73 -2.65
CA ALA A 39 -9.90 4.96 -2.36
C ALA A 39 -9.23 6.19 -3.02
N ALA A 40 -7.90 6.23 -3.08
CA ALA A 40 -7.15 7.29 -3.73
C ALA A 40 -7.47 7.35 -5.24
N LEU A 41 -7.50 6.20 -5.92
CA LEU A 41 -7.92 6.12 -7.33
C LEU A 41 -9.35 6.65 -7.50
N ARG A 42 -10.26 6.31 -6.59
CA ARG A 42 -11.64 6.79 -6.65
C ARG A 42 -11.76 8.30 -6.45
N VAL A 43 -10.96 8.86 -5.55
CA VAL A 43 -10.86 10.32 -5.36
C VAL A 43 -10.34 10.98 -6.63
N GLU A 44 -9.28 10.44 -7.25
CA GLU A 44 -8.74 10.97 -8.51
C GLU A 44 -9.79 10.98 -9.62
N GLU A 45 -10.47 9.85 -9.84
CA GLU A 45 -11.54 9.71 -10.84
C GLU A 45 -12.67 10.74 -10.65
N LEU A 46 -13.09 10.98 -9.41
CA LEU A 46 -14.25 11.83 -9.12
C LEU A 46 -13.88 13.31 -8.92
N SER A 47 -12.66 13.60 -8.48
CA SER A 47 -12.18 14.98 -8.27
C SER A 47 -11.98 15.75 -9.59
N GLY A 48 -11.80 15.03 -10.70
CA GLY A 48 -11.76 15.61 -12.05
C GLY A 48 -13.13 16.01 -12.62
N LEU A 49 -14.23 15.63 -11.96
CA LEU A 49 -15.59 16.01 -12.40
C LEU A 49 -15.94 17.41 -11.87
N ASP A 50 -16.50 18.28 -12.73
CA ASP A 50 -17.12 19.54 -12.26
C ASP A 50 -18.23 19.20 -11.25
N ALA A 51 -18.31 19.95 -10.14
CA ALA A 51 -19.29 19.72 -9.07
C ALA A 51 -20.74 19.73 -9.58
N ARG A 52 -21.00 20.41 -10.70
CA ARG A 52 -22.31 20.43 -11.38
C ARG A 52 -22.61 19.18 -12.23
N GLY A 53 -21.58 18.41 -12.58
CA GLY A 53 -21.68 17.15 -13.32
C GLY A 53 -21.74 15.91 -12.43
N MET A 54 -21.59 16.09 -11.11
CA MET A 54 -21.58 15.01 -10.14
C MET A 54 -23.00 14.68 -9.68
N SER A 55 -23.41 13.42 -9.87
CA SER A 55 -24.63 12.89 -9.27
C SER A 55 -24.48 12.73 -7.76
N GLY A 56 -25.59 12.69 -7.02
CA GLY A 56 -25.57 12.47 -5.57
C GLY A 56 -24.80 11.20 -5.16
N ALA A 57 -25.00 10.09 -5.88
CA ALA A 57 -24.27 8.85 -5.62
C ALA A 57 -22.74 8.96 -5.86
N GLN A 58 -22.33 9.79 -6.83
CA GLN A 58 -20.91 10.07 -7.06
C GLN A 58 -20.33 10.94 -5.94
N PHE A 59 -21.10 11.91 -5.45
CA PHE A 59 -20.69 12.72 -4.30
C PHE A 59 -20.53 11.85 -3.05
N ASP A 60 -21.51 11.00 -2.75
CA ASP A 60 -21.43 10.07 -1.61
C ASP A 60 -20.25 9.10 -1.76
N SER A 61 -19.99 8.62 -2.98
CA SER A 61 -18.82 7.78 -3.28
C SER A 61 -17.50 8.52 -3.07
N LEU A 62 -17.43 9.83 -3.36
CA LEU A 62 -16.24 10.63 -3.13
C LEU A 62 -15.98 10.83 -1.64
N VAL A 63 -17.03 11.16 -0.87
CA VAL A 63 -16.93 11.31 0.59
C VAL A 63 -16.48 9.99 1.22
N LEU A 64 -17.09 8.87 0.84
CA LEU A 64 -16.72 7.55 1.36
C LEU A 64 -15.25 7.20 1.05
N ALA A 65 -14.77 7.56 -0.15
CA ALA A 65 -13.38 7.34 -0.53
C ALA A 65 -12.42 8.19 0.33
N GLN A 66 -12.74 9.47 0.55
CA GLN A 66 -11.95 10.36 1.41
C GLN A 66 -11.89 9.85 2.86
N ASP A 67 -13.02 9.42 3.42
CA ASP A 67 -13.08 8.83 4.76
C ASP A 67 -12.26 7.54 4.85
N THR A 68 -12.34 6.68 3.83
CA THR A 68 -11.56 5.44 3.75
C THR A 68 -10.05 5.71 3.70
N MET A 69 -9.63 6.76 2.98
CA MET A 69 -8.22 7.20 2.96
C MET A 69 -7.78 7.69 4.34
N ALA A 70 -8.61 8.49 5.02
CA ALA A 70 -8.29 9.02 6.35
C ALA A 70 -8.14 7.90 7.38
N GLU A 71 -9.07 6.94 7.41
CA GLU A 71 -9.04 5.81 8.33
C GLU A 71 -7.83 4.89 8.04
N SER A 72 -7.59 4.58 6.77
CA SER A 72 -6.45 3.74 6.38
C SER A 72 -5.12 4.42 6.74
N ARG A 73 -5.01 5.73 6.52
CA ARG A 73 -3.83 6.51 6.95
C ARG A 73 -3.62 6.44 8.46
N ARG A 74 -4.69 6.53 9.25
CA ARG A 74 -4.62 6.42 10.72
C ARG A 74 -4.08 5.06 11.17
N VAL A 75 -4.54 3.97 10.55
CA VAL A 75 -4.01 2.61 10.81
C VAL A 75 -2.51 2.55 10.51
N LEU A 76 -2.08 3.11 9.38
CA LEU A 76 -0.67 3.14 8.99
C LEU A 76 0.19 4.02 9.91
N GLU A 77 -0.36 5.14 10.39
CA GLU A 77 0.29 6.02 11.35
C GLU A 77 0.51 5.32 12.69
N LEU A 78 -0.51 4.64 13.23
CA LEU A 78 -0.40 3.85 14.45
C LEU A 78 0.61 2.72 14.33
N ALA A 79 0.76 2.14 13.13
CA ALA A 79 1.76 1.11 12.85
C ALA A 79 3.17 1.67 12.58
N GLY A 80 3.35 3.00 12.45
CA GLY A 80 4.61 3.63 12.06
C GLY A 80 5.01 3.39 10.60
N LEU A 81 4.05 3.05 9.73
CA LEU A 81 4.26 2.60 8.35
C LEU A 81 3.64 3.55 7.30
N LEU A 82 3.55 4.86 7.60
CA LEU A 82 3.04 5.87 6.65
C LEU A 82 3.81 5.94 5.33
N HIS A 83 5.09 5.56 5.33
CA HIS A 83 5.91 5.54 4.13
C HIS A 83 5.37 4.60 3.03
N LEU A 84 4.51 3.64 3.39
CA LEU A 84 3.90 2.71 2.42
C LEU A 84 2.90 3.37 1.47
N ILE A 85 2.26 4.48 1.88
CA ILE A 85 1.32 5.23 1.02
C ILE A 85 1.94 6.47 0.40
N ASP A 86 3.06 6.94 0.95
CA ASP A 86 3.80 8.10 0.44
C ASP A 86 4.61 7.75 -0.82
N THR A 87 5.09 6.50 -0.92
CA THR A 87 5.70 5.97 -2.15
C THR A 87 4.67 5.68 -3.24
N ALA A 88 3.48 5.20 -2.89
CA ALA A 88 2.37 4.98 -3.83
C ALA A 88 1.93 6.30 -4.49
N SER A 89 1.83 7.40 -3.71
CA SER A 89 1.53 8.73 -4.24
C SER A 89 2.55 9.21 -5.29
N LYS A 90 3.83 8.86 -5.15
CA LYS A 90 4.88 9.19 -6.13
C LYS A 90 4.87 8.32 -7.38
N ALA A 91 4.31 7.11 -7.31
CA ALA A 91 4.27 6.18 -8.44
C ALA A 91 3.14 6.50 -9.44
N VAL A 92 2.02 7.05 -8.96
CA VAL A 92 0.87 7.45 -9.80
C VAL A 92 1.12 8.75 -10.57
N ALA A 93 2.04 9.60 -10.10
CA ALA A 93 2.37 10.88 -10.75
C ALA A 93 3.35 10.78 -11.94
N ARG A 94 3.44 9.63 -12.62
CA ARG A 94 4.34 9.38 -13.77
C ARG A 94 3.61 9.07 -15.06
#